data_AF-H0A6F0-F1
#
_entry.id   AF-H0A6F0-F1
#
_cell.length_a   1.000
_cell.length_b   1.000
_cell.length_c   1.000
_cell.angle_alpha   90.00
_cell.angle_beta   90.00
_cell.angle_gamma   90.00
#
_symmetry.space_group_name_H-M   'P 1'
#
loop_
_entity.id
_entity.type
_entity.pdbx_description
1 polymer ?
#
loop_
_entity_poly.entity_id
_entity_poly.type
_entity_poly.pdbx_seq_one_letter_code
_entity_poly.pdbx_strand_id
1 'polypeptide(L)'
;MRIRPILAACLLLPVLAAAQPPAPGRGGEAALPTLPQAFPAVPEALRGPWYQGECAAPDATLQLTARAAARLPSEGPARLIRFVETRPVEGWTMGVGRGAEAPRILLRGTATALDTVEPDAKLRDDRLPGPAPVQSWHRCPTAPASVTTLHGEGVAFLAALESLESACGSNTPDACIATVLREADVSGDGKLSVAEIARLVRGATWLLAAADEATPEAVLATAGGGMLGGVALARLMMESLDYDGDGKLSANELAQDRVGFGRATGNPAGRPLRMEGLQEGVALLRGVMEGLLLDH
;
A
#
# COMPACT_ATOMS: atom_id res chain seq x y z
N MET A 1 13.41 -2.13 25.23
CA MET A 1 12.78 -1.76 23.95
C MET A 1 13.19 -2.81 22.93
N ARG A 2 12.31 -3.76 22.60
CA ARG A 2 12.64 -4.90 21.72
C ARG A 2 12.26 -4.53 20.29
N ILE A 3 13.25 -4.15 19.48
CA ILE A 3 13.08 -3.98 18.03
C ILE A 3 12.97 -5.39 17.45
N ARG A 4 11.78 -5.77 16.99
CA ARG A 4 11.56 -7.00 16.22
C ARG A 4 11.93 -6.73 14.76
N PRO A 5 12.60 -7.65 14.04
CA PRO A 5 13.01 -7.42 12.67
C PRO A 5 11.80 -7.46 11.73
N ILE A 6 11.56 -6.34 11.06
CA ILE A 6 10.62 -6.14 9.96
C ILE A 6 11.25 -6.78 8.72
N LEU A 7 11.08 -8.11 8.56
CA LEU A 7 11.58 -8.80 7.35
C LEU A 7 10.56 -9.77 6.71
N ALA A 8 9.31 -9.75 7.18
CA ALA A 8 8.23 -10.55 6.60
C ALA A 8 7.42 -9.81 5.51
N ALA A 9 7.78 -8.58 5.12
CA ALA A 9 6.98 -7.76 4.21
C ALA A 9 7.26 -7.99 2.71
N CYS A 10 8.33 -8.69 2.34
CA CYS A 10 8.70 -8.88 0.92
C CYS A 10 8.01 -10.05 0.21
N LEU A 11 7.06 -10.71 0.87
CA LEU A 11 6.22 -11.77 0.30
C LEU A 11 4.73 -11.39 0.32
N LEU A 12 4.35 -10.11 0.27
CA LEU A 12 2.97 -9.70 0.53
C LEU A 12 1.99 -9.71 -0.66
N LEU A 13 2.41 -10.15 -1.85
CA LEU A 13 1.47 -10.34 -2.97
C LEU A 13 0.70 -11.69 -2.96
N PRO A 14 1.14 -12.79 -2.30
CA PRO A 14 0.29 -13.96 -2.09
C PRO A 14 -0.42 -14.00 -0.72
N VAL A 15 0.02 -13.24 0.30
CA VAL A 15 -0.52 -13.39 1.67
C VAL A 15 -1.92 -12.76 1.83
N LEU A 16 -2.31 -11.81 0.99
CA LEU A 16 -3.69 -11.30 0.98
C LEU A 16 -4.73 -12.29 0.40
N ALA A 17 -4.29 -13.42 -0.18
CA ALA A 17 -5.18 -14.40 -0.80
C ALA A 17 -5.27 -15.76 -0.07
N ALA A 18 -4.50 -16.00 1.01
CA ALA A 18 -4.31 -17.34 1.58
C ALA A 18 -4.94 -17.58 2.97
N ALA A 19 -5.95 -16.81 3.38
CA ALA A 19 -6.86 -17.29 4.43
C ALA A 19 -7.91 -18.22 3.79
N GLN A 20 -7.50 -19.42 3.38
CA GLN A 20 -8.48 -20.46 3.06
C GLN A 20 -9.23 -20.82 4.34
N PRO A 21 -10.57 -20.63 4.40
CA PRO A 21 -11.35 -21.12 5.53
C PRO A 21 -11.16 -22.64 5.67
N PRO A 22 -11.28 -23.20 6.89
CA PRO A 22 -11.21 -24.64 7.11
C PRO A 22 -12.20 -25.37 6.20
N ALA A 23 -11.78 -26.52 5.68
CA ALA A 23 -12.52 -27.33 4.72
C ALA A 23 -13.99 -27.53 5.15
N PRO A 24 -14.96 -27.42 4.21
CA PRO A 24 -16.37 -27.49 4.56
C PRO A 24 -16.73 -28.89 5.05
N GLY A 25 -17.30 -28.95 6.25
CA GLY A 25 -18.19 -30.04 6.62
C GLY A 25 -19.31 -30.12 5.58
N ARG A 26 -19.50 -31.30 4.98
CA ARG A 26 -20.55 -31.56 3.99
C ARG A 26 -21.92 -31.29 4.63
N GLY A 27 -22.68 -30.34 4.07
CA GLY A 27 -24.12 -30.23 4.31
C GLY A 27 -24.62 -28.82 4.63
N GLY A 28 -24.45 -27.88 3.69
CA GLY A 28 -25.09 -26.58 3.77
C GLY A 28 -24.65 -25.74 2.58
N GLU A 29 -25.59 -25.44 1.69
CA GLU A 29 -25.42 -24.47 0.61
C GLU A 29 -25.24 -23.09 1.25
N ALA A 30 -24.02 -22.81 1.70
CA ALA A 30 -23.68 -21.54 2.32
C ALA A 30 -23.77 -20.47 1.24
N ALA A 31 -24.76 -19.58 1.39
CA ALA A 31 -24.87 -18.39 0.56
C ALA A 31 -23.51 -17.70 0.51
N LEU A 32 -23.00 -17.49 -0.71
CA LEU A 32 -21.75 -16.75 -0.92
C LEU A 32 -21.87 -15.41 -0.18
N PRO A 33 -20.88 -15.02 0.64
CA PRO A 33 -20.92 -13.75 1.34
C PRO A 33 -21.10 -12.64 0.32
N THR A 34 -22.20 -11.89 0.44
CA THR A 34 -22.49 -10.72 -0.40
C THR A 34 -21.29 -9.78 -0.30
N LEU A 35 -20.69 -9.42 -1.44
CA LEU A 35 -19.59 -8.47 -1.45
C LEU A 35 -20.03 -7.19 -0.73
N PRO A 36 -19.22 -6.65 0.19
CA PRO A 36 -19.58 -5.44 0.92
C PRO A 36 -19.91 -4.33 -0.08
N GLN A 37 -21.03 -3.65 0.15
CA GLN A 37 -21.43 -2.51 -0.67
C GLN A 37 -20.29 -1.50 -0.75
N ALA A 38 -20.01 -1.02 -1.96
CA ALA A 38 -19.03 0.03 -2.15
C ALA A 38 -19.54 1.31 -1.48
N PHE A 39 -18.87 1.73 -0.41
CA PHE A 39 -19.13 3.03 0.22
C PHE A 39 -18.78 4.17 -0.75
N PRO A 40 -19.49 5.31 -0.68
CA PRO A 40 -19.19 6.46 -1.55
C PRO A 40 -17.75 6.92 -1.33
N ALA A 41 -17.07 7.36 -2.38
CA ALA A 41 -15.72 7.90 -2.27
C ALA A 41 -15.72 9.32 -1.71
N VAL A 42 -14.57 9.79 -1.22
CA VAL A 42 -14.35 11.23 -0.96
C VAL A 42 -14.69 12.03 -2.23
N PRO A 43 -15.42 13.16 -2.15
CA PRO A 43 -15.72 13.99 -3.31
C PRO A 43 -14.47 14.40 -4.08
N GLU A 44 -14.52 14.34 -5.41
CA GLU A 44 -13.36 14.58 -6.29
C GLU A 44 -12.72 15.96 -6.07
N ALA A 45 -13.54 17.00 -5.85
CA ALA A 45 -13.07 18.36 -5.58
C ALA A 45 -12.16 18.45 -4.34
N LEU A 46 -12.29 17.53 -3.39
CA LEU A 46 -11.48 17.49 -2.17
C LEU A 46 -10.21 16.64 -2.32
N ARG A 47 -10.04 15.86 -3.39
CA ARG A 47 -8.89 14.94 -3.53
C ARG A 47 -7.61 15.66 -3.96
N GLY A 48 -6.45 15.03 -3.75
CA GLY A 48 -5.13 15.54 -4.09
C GLY A 48 -4.39 16.17 -2.91
N PRO A 49 -3.32 16.93 -3.19
CA PRO A 49 -2.48 17.52 -2.18
C PRO A 49 -3.06 18.84 -1.63
N TRP A 50 -2.91 19.02 -0.33
CA TRP A 50 -3.34 20.17 0.46
C TRP A 50 -2.23 20.58 1.43
N TYR A 51 -2.14 21.86 1.73
CA TYR A 51 -1.05 22.42 2.51
C TYR A 51 -1.54 23.34 3.63
N GLN A 52 -0.80 23.35 4.73
CA GLN A 52 -0.88 24.33 5.82
C GLN A 52 0.39 25.17 5.85
N GLY A 53 0.28 26.44 6.26
CA GLY A 53 1.40 27.38 6.26
C GLY A 53 1.62 28.04 4.89
N GLU A 54 2.86 28.29 4.52
CA GLU A 54 3.22 28.89 3.23
C GLU A 54 3.61 27.83 2.18
N CYS A 55 3.31 28.07 0.91
CA CYS A 55 3.67 27.14 -0.16
C CYS A 55 5.19 26.93 -0.34
N ALA A 56 6.04 27.85 0.10
CA ALA A 56 7.50 27.66 0.01
C ALA A 56 8.02 26.67 1.08
N ALA A 57 7.35 26.63 2.24
CA ALA A 57 7.73 25.84 3.40
C ALA A 57 6.48 25.50 4.22
N PRO A 58 5.69 24.50 3.79
CA PRO A 58 4.44 24.18 4.47
C PRO A 58 4.71 23.56 5.85
N ASP A 59 3.90 23.94 6.83
CA ASP A 59 3.95 23.36 8.17
C ASP A 59 3.47 21.91 8.16
N ALA A 60 2.52 21.60 7.27
CA ALA A 60 2.02 20.25 7.05
C ALA A 60 1.48 20.08 5.62
N THR A 61 1.56 18.84 5.13
CA THR A 61 0.91 18.40 3.89
C THR A 61 -0.17 17.37 4.22
N LEU A 62 -1.31 17.44 3.53
CA LEU A 62 -2.35 16.44 3.53
C LEU A 62 -2.55 15.93 2.10
N GLN A 63 -2.32 14.65 1.88
CA GLN A 63 -2.71 13.97 0.65
C GLN A 63 -4.04 13.25 0.87
N LEU A 64 -5.06 13.64 0.10
CA LEU A 64 -6.40 13.04 0.18
C LEU A 64 -6.69 12.26 -1.11
N THR A 65 -7.03 10.99 -1.00
CA THR A 65 -7.41 10.14 -2.14
C THR A 65 -8.90 9.79 -2.05
N ALA A 66 -9.40 8.86 -2.88
CA ALA A 66 -10.80 8.46 -2.82
C ALA A 66 -11.13 7.70 -1.52
N ARG A 67 -10.13 7.00 -0.95
CA ARG A 67 -10.26 6.09 0.19
C ARG A 67 -9.16 6.25 1.25
N ALA A 68 -8.39 7.33 1.24
CA ALA A 68 -7.39 7.57 2.28
C ALA A 68 -7.09 9.05 2.52
N ALA A 69 -6.60 9.35 3.72
CA ALA A 69 -5.97 10.62 4.07
C ALA A 69 -4.58 10.34 4.67
N ALA A 70 -3.54 10.94 4.09
CA ALA A 70 -2.18 10.90 4.62
C ALA A 70 -1.73 12.30 5.03
N ARG A 71 -1.53 12.53 6.32
CA ARG A 71 -1.04 13.79 6.88
C ARG A 71 0.45 13.66 7.19
N LEU A 72 1.22 14.64 6.73
CA LEU A 72 2.68 14.68 6.76
C LEU A 72 3.09 16.04 7.34
N PRO A 73 3.17 16.18 8.67
CA PRO A 73 3.62 17.42 9.28
C PRO A 73 5.14 17.57 9.09
N SER A 74 5.61 18.81 9.07
CA SER A 74 7.05 19.13 9.11
C SER A 74 7.69 18.69 10.43
N GLU A 75 6.91 18.70 11.50
CA GLU A 75 7.28 18.23 12.84
C GLU A 75 6.27 17.20 13.36
N GLY A 76 6.77 16.08 13.89
CA GLY A 76 5.93 15.02 14.47
C GLY A 76 5.58 13.90 13.48
N PRO A 77 4.82 12.89 13.94
CA PRO A 77 4.61 11.68 13.18
C PRO A 77 3.73 11.88 11.94
N ALA A 78 4.07 11.17 10.87
CA ALA A 78 3.17 10.98 9.75
C ALA A 78 1.91 10.23 10.23
N ARG A 79 0.80 10.38 9.50
CA ARG A 79 -0.42 9.64 9.82
C ARG A 79 -1.18 9.26 8.56
N LEU A 80 -1.47 7.98 8.41
CA LEU A 80 -2.29 7.46 7.32
C LEU A 80 -3.60 6.86 7.85
N ILE A 81 -4.72 7.36 7.35
CA ILE A 81 -6.05 6.79 7.60
C ILE A 81 -6.55 6.17 6.28
N ARG A 82 -6.65 4.84 6.24
CA ARG A 82 -7.29 4.10 5.12
C ARG A 82 -8.79 3.94 5.41
N PHE A 83 -9.64 4.58 4.63
CA PHE A 83 -11.08 4.59 4.82
C PHE A 83 -11.70 3.24 4.48
N VAL A 84 -12.42 2.67 5.45
CA VAL A 84 -13.33 1.54 5.23
C VAL A 84 -14.75 1.97 5.00
N GLU A 85 -15.10 3.17 5.47
CA GLU A 85 -16.40 3.77 5.31
C GLU A 85 -16.19 5.25 5.00
N THR A 86 -17.06 5.80 4.17
CA THR A 86 -17.17 7.24 3.98
C THR A 86 -18.65 7.57 3.86
N ARG A 87 -19.09 8.64 4.55
CA ARG A 87 -20.49 9.07 4.53
C ARG A 87 -20.66 10.55 4.83
N PRO A 88 -21.75 11.18 4.38
CA PRO A 88 -22.08 12.55 4.76
C PRO A 88 -22.52 12.65 6.22
N VAL A 89 -22.12 13.73 6.91
CA VAL A 89 -22.52 14.10 8.28
C VAL A 89 -22.62 15.63 8.37
N GLU A 90 -23.82 16.19 8.47
CA GLU A 90 -24.04 17.64 8.71
C GLU A 90 -23.18 18.60 7.87
N GLY A 91 -23.12 18.38 6.55
CA GLY A 91 -22.31 19.22 5.64
C GLY A 91 -20.81 18.87 5.59
N TRP A 92 -20.39 17.83 6.31
CA TRP A 92 -19.08 17.19 6.21
C TRP A 92 -19.16 15.87 5.46
N THR A 93 -18.05 15.45 4.88
CA THR A 93 -17.78 14.07 4.48
C THR A 93 -16.91 13.44 5.56
N MET A 94 -17.41 12.42 6.25
CA MET A 94 -16.64 11.69 7.25
C MET A 94 -16.03 10.44 6.64
N GLY A 95 -14.70 10.29 6.73
CA GLY A 95 -13.99 9.05 6.48
C GLY A 95 -13.68 8.33 7.79
N VAL A 96 -13.89 7.02 7.83
CA VAL A 96 -13.62 6.17 9.00
C VAL A 96 -12.57 5.12 8.63
N GLY A 97 -11.49 5.04 9.41
CA GLY A 97 -10.40 4.09 9.22
C GLY A 97 -10.58 2.75 9.95
N ARG A 98 -9.68 1.79 9.69
CA ARG A 98 -9.54 0.56 10.50
C ARG A 98 -8.62 0.80 11.69
N GLY A 99 -8.78 0.00 12.74
CA GLY A 99 -7.89 -0.03 13.89
C GLY A 99 -8.66 -0.10 15.21
N ALA A 100 -7.93 -0.25 16.32
CA ALA A 100 -8.53 -0.35 17.65
C ALA A 100 -9.36 0.90 18.03
N GLU A 101 -8.98 2.06 17.49
CA GLU A 101 -9.67 3.34 17.74
C GLU A 101 -10.53 3.81 16.56
N ALA A 102 -10.55 3.06 15.45
CA ALA A 102 -11.27 3.39 14.21
C ALA A 102 -11.19 4.90 13.86
N PRO A 103 -9.99 5.42 13.55
CA PRO A 103 -9.75 6.86 13.43
C PRO A 103 -10.70 7.51 12.43
N ARG A 104 -11.21 8.69 12.77
CA ARG A 104 -12.18 9.43 11.95
C ARG A 104 -11.60 10.77 11.51
N ILE A 105 -11.94 11.18 10.29
CA ILE A 105 -11.65 12.52 9.79
C ILE A 105 -12.91 13.06 9.12
N LEU A 106 -13.33 14.27 9.49
CA LEU A 106 -14.37 15.02 8.80
C LEU A 106 -13.69 15.96 7.81
N LEU A 107 -14.26 16.05 6.61
CA LEU A 107 -13.76 16.83 5.48
C LEU A 107 -14.88 17.75 4.98
N ARG A 108 -14.62 19.04 4.83
CA ARG A 108 -15.55 19.99 4.22
C ARG A 108 -14.77 21.02 3.43
N GLY A 109 -15.21 21.35 2.22
CA GLY A 109 -14.48 22.32 1.43
C GLY A 109 -14.99 22.46 0.01
N THR A 110 -14.12 23.06 -0.80
CA THR A 110 -14.28 23.31 -2.23
C THR A 110 -13.04 22.81 -2.97
N ALA A 111 -12.90 23.12 -4.25
CA ALA A 111 -11.70 22.78 -5.02
C ALA A 111 -10.42 23.48 -4.52
N THR A 112 -10.55 24.63 -3.86
CA THR A 112 -9.41 25.51 -3.49
C THR A 112 -9.20 25.67 -1.99
N ALA A 113 -10.16 25.27 -1.15
CA ALA A 113 -10.06 25.34 0.31
C ALA A 113 -10.65 24.07 0.94
N LEU A 114 -9.98 23.53 1.95
CA LEU A 114 -10.42 22.34 2.68
C LEU A 114 -10.30 22.63 4.19
N ASP A 115 -11.33 22.28 4.94
CA ASP A 115 -11.30 22.15 6.39
C ASP A 115 -11.33 20.68 6.76
N THR A 116 -10.56 20.31 7.79
CA THR A 116 -10.61 18.98 8.39
C THR A 116 -10.78 19.05 9.90
N VAL A 117 -11.43 18.03 10.47
CA VAL A 117 -11.51 17.81 11.92
C VAL A 117 -11.26 16.34 12.20
N GLU A 118 -10.40 16.05 13.17
CA GLU A 118 -10.17 14.69 13.67
C GLU A 118 -10.76 14.57 15.09
N PRO A 119 -11.99 14.07 15.23
CA PRO A 119 -12.66 13.98 16.52
C PRO A 119 -12.01 12.90 17.38
N ASP A 120 -12.18 13.04 18.70
CA ASP A 120 -11.83 11.99 19.65
C ASP A 120 -12.49 10.65 19.26
N ALA A 121 -11.76 9.54 19.36
CA ALA A 121 -12.24 8.21 18.96
C ALA A 121 -13.53 7.78 19.69
N LYS A 122 -13.75 8.26 20.92
CA LYS A 122 -14.93 7.95 21.76
C LYS A 122 -16.04 8.98 21.62
N LEU A 123 -15.86 10.03 20.82
CA LEU A 123 -16.91 11.01 20.56
C LEU A 123 -18.10 10.32 19.87
N ARG A 124 -19.31 10.49 20.41
CA ARG A 124 -20.52 9.97 19.81
C ARG A 124 -20.84 10.67 18.49
N ASP A 125 -21.38 9.94 17.53
CA ASP A 125 -21.65 10.45 16.18
C ASP A 125 -22.65 11.63 16.15
N ASP A 126 -23.61 11.66 17.08
CA ASP A 126 -24.58 12.76 17.22
C ASP A 126 -23.98 14.06 17.79
N ARG A 127 -22.68 14.05 18.10
CA ARG A 127 -21.92 15.21 18.60
C ARG A 127 -20.80 15.65 17.67
N LEU A 128 -20.71 15.07 16.47
CA LEU A 128 -19.71 15.48 15.47
C LEU A 128 -20.01 16.93 15.01
N PRO A 129 -18.98 17.74 14.68
CA PRO A 129 -17.55 17.41 14.65
C PRO A 129 -16.88 17.41 16.04
N GLY A 130 -17.59 17.81 17.09
CA GLY A 130 -17.07 17.89 18.46
C GLY A 130 -16.21 19.12 18.73
N PRO A 131 -15.48 19.16 19.86
CA PRO A 131 -14.64 20.29 20.25
C PRO A 131 -13.23 20.26 19.62
N ALA A 132 -12.92 19.27 18.78
CA ALA A 132 -11.62 19.16 18.14
C ALA A 132 -11.38 20.37 17.21
N PRO A 133 -10.15 20.90 17.15
CA PRO A 133 -9.85 22.09 16.37
C PRO A 133 -10.02 21.82 14.87
N VAL A 134 -10.61 22.79 14.17
CA VAL A 134 -10.67 22.80 12.72
C VAL A 134 -9.29 23.15 12.16
N GLN A 135 -8.81 22.32 11.25
CA GLN A 135 -7.58 22.51 10.50
C GLN A 135 -7.93 22.98 9.09
N SER A 136 -7.48 24.16 8.68
CA SER A 136 -7.74 24.69 7.34
C SER A 136 -6.54 24.46 6.42
N TRP A 137 -6.82 24.15 5.16
CA TRP A 137 -5.85 23.78 4.15
C TRP A 137 -6.12 24.51 2.84
N HIS A 138 -5.06 24.74 2.07
CA HIS A 138 -5.12 25.39 0.76
C HIS A 138 -4.32 24.60 -0.28
N ARG A 139 -4.54 24.93 -1.55
CA ARG A 139 -3.74 24.40 -2.67
C ARG A 139 -2.53 25.31 -2.90
N CYS A 140 -1.42 24.69 -3.28
CA CYS A 140 -0.28 25.41 -3.85
C CYS A 140 -0.27 25.27 -5.37
N PRO A 141 0.14 26.31 -6.13
CA PRO A 141 0.27 26.22 -7.59
C PRO A 141 1.25 25.14 -8.05
N THR A 142 2.24 24.85 -7.22
CA THR A 142 3.21 23.77 -7.41
C THR A 142 3.49 23.12 -6.07
N ALA A 143 3.66 21.80 -6.08
CA ALA A 143 4.01 21.07 -4.87
C ALA A 143 5.39 21.53 -4.36
N PRO A 144 5.56 21.79 -3.05
CA PRO A 144 6.84 22.26 -2.51
C PRO A 144 7.94 21.20 -2.68
N ALA A 145 9.14 21.62 -3.08
CA ALA A 145 10.23 20.71 -3.43
C ALA A 145 10.64 19.78 -2.27
N SER A 146 10.57 20.28 -1.03
CA SER A 146 10.82 19.49 0.18
C SER A 146 9.86 18.30 0.28
N VAL A 147 8.58 18.54 0.01
CA VAL A 147 7.53 17.53 0.05
C VAL A 147 7.68 16.55 -1.11
N THR A 148 7.89 17.03 -2.34
CA THR A 148 8.01 16.15 -3.51
C THR A 148 9.22 15.24 -3.43
N THR A 149 10.35 15.74 -2.92
CA THR A 149 11.59 14.96 -2.81
C THR A 149 11.48 13.87 -1.75
N LEU A 150 10.84 14.16 -0.61
CA LEU A 150 10.75 13.21 0.51
C LEU A 150 9.55 12.27 0.42
N HIS A 151 8.46 12.69 -0.20
CA HIS A 151 7.18 11.99 -0.14
C HIS A 151 6.54 11.71 -1.51
N GLY A 152 7.12 12.23 -2.60
CA GLY A 152 6.51 12.14 -3.93
C GLY A 152 6.23 10.71 -4.38
N GLU A 153 7.18 9.79 -4.19
CA GLU A 153 6.99 8.38 -4.56
C GLU A 153 5.92 7.68 -3.70
N GLY A 154 5.92 7.95 -2.39
CA GLY A 154 4.94 7.40 -1.46
C GLY A 154 3.52 7.90 -1.72
N VAL A 155 3.37 9.19 -1.99
CA VAL A 155 2.10 9.81 -2.39
C VAL A 155 1.60 9.25 -3.73
N ALA A 156 2.48 9.07 -4.72
CA ALA A 156 2.12 8.47 -5.99
C ALA A 156 1.68 7.01 -5.80
N PHE A 157 2.39 6.24 -4.97
CA PHE A 157 2.03 4.86 -4.67
C PHE A 157 0.70 4.75 -3.90
N LEU A 158 0.42 5.65 -2.98
CA LEU A 158 -0.86 5.70 -2.25
C LEU A 158 -2.05 5.85 -3.21
N ALA A 159 -1.91 6.67 -4.26
CA ALA A 159 -2.93 6.80 -5.31
C ALA A 159 -3.05 5.52 -6.15
N ALA A 160 -1.92 4.95 -6.59
CA ALA A 160 -1.89 3.70 -7.33
C ALA A 160 -2.50 2.52 -6.55
N LEU A 161 -2.34 2.50 -5.23
CA LEU A 161 -2.86 1.44 -4.36
C LEU A 161 -4.38 1.28 -4.48
N GLU A 162 -5.14 2.37 -4.65
CA GLU A 162 -6.60 2.26 -4.79
C GLU A 162 -7.02 1.60 -6.10
N SER A 163 -6.30 1.92 -7.19
CA SER A 163 -6.45 1.23 -8.48
C SER A 163 -6.10 -0.25 -8.36
N LEU A 164 -4.99 -0.56 -7.67
CA LEU A 164 -4.52 -1.92 -7.44
C LEU A 164 -5.52 -2.72 -6.61
N GLU A 165 -6.02 -2.17 -5.50
CA GLU A 165 -7.04 -2.82 -4.67
C GLU A 165 -8.31 -3.14 -5.46
N SER A 166 -8.78 -2.18 -6.28
CA SER A 166 -9.97 -2.38 -7.12
C SER A 166 -9.75 -3.47 -8.16
N ALA A 167 -8.60 -3.48 -8.84
CA ALA A 167 -8.30 -4.44 -9.90
C ALA A 167 -8.00 -5.84 -9.34
N CYS A 168 -7.15 -5.92 -8.32
CA CYS A 168 -6.70 -7.16 -7.72
C CYS A 168 -7.75 -7.81 -6.80
N GLY A 169 -8.75 -7.05 -6.33
CA GLY A 169 -9.90 -7.58 -5.60
C GLY A 169 -10.94 -8.30 -6.48
N SER A 170 -10.85 -8.18 -7.81
CA SER A 170 -11.87 -8.68 -8.76
C SER A 170 -11.78 -10.18 -9.10
N ASN A 171 -10.86 -10.94 -8.47
CA ASN A 171 -10.52 -12.34 -8.83
C ASN A 171 -10.08 -12.54 -10.28
N THR A 172 -9.67 -11.48 -11.00
CA THR A 172 -9.12 -11.57 -12.36
C THR A 172 -7.62 -11.22 -12.35
N PRO A 173 -6.71 -12.22 -12.34
CA PRO A 173 -5.27 -11.97 -12.28
C PRO A 173 -4.76 -11.04 -13.39
N ASP A 174 -5.30 -11.16 -14.60
CA ASP A 174 -4.91 -10.34 -15.75
C ASP A 174 -5.22 -8.86 -15.54
N ALA A 175 -6.38 -8.52 -14.94
CA ALA A 175 -6.74 -7.13 -14.65
C ALA A 175 -5.84 -6.52 -13.56
N CYS A 176 -5.46 -7.34 -12.57
CA CYS A 176 -4.49 -6.96 -11.55
C CYS A 176 -3.13 -6.65 -12.17
N ILE A 177 -2.58 -7.56 -13.00
CA ILE A 177 -1.28 -7.40 -13.66
C ILE A 177 -1.29 -6.19 -14.61
N ALA A 178 -2.33 -6.04 -15.43
CA ALA A 178 -2.46 -4.88 -16.31
C ALA A 178 -2.51 -3.56 -15.53
N THR A 179 -3.12 -3.57 -14.34
CA THR A 179 -3.14 -2.40 -13.45
C THR A 179 -1.78 -2.16 -12.82
N VAL A 180 -1.06 -3.19 -12.35
CA VAL A 180 0.32 -3.04 -11.89
C VAL A 180 1.19 -2.37 -12.95
N LEU A 181 1.15 -2.86 -14.20
CA LEU A 181 1.90 -2.27 -15.30
C LEU A 181 1.50 -0.81 -15.53
N ARG A 182 0.20 -0.53 -15.65
CA ARG A 182 -0.28 0.84 -15.90
C ARG A 182 0.16 1.85 -14.83
N GLU A 183 0.15 1.45 -13.56
CA GLU A 183 0.53 2.37 -12.46
C GLU A 183 2.05 2.46 -12.26
N ALA A 184 2.81 1.47 -12.72
CA ALA A 184 4.24 1.33 -12.43
C ALA A 184 5.17 1.61 -13.62
N ASP A 185 4.71 1.41 -14.85
CA ASP A 185 5.44 1.71 -16.08
C ASP A 185 5.44 3.23 -16.31
N VAL A 186 6.50 3.87 -15.83
CA VAL A 186 6.72 5.30 -15.94
C VAL A 186 7.25 5.66 -17.31
N SER A 187 7.97 4.72 -17.93
CA SER A 187 8.57 4.90 -19.25
C SER A 187 7.56 4.85 -20.39
N GLY A 188 6.44 4.15 -20.19
CA GLY A 188 5.37 3.94 -21.17
C GLY A 188 5.68 2.88 -22.21
N ASP A 189 6.59 1.93 -21.93
CA ASP A 189 7.02 0.88 -22.86
C ASP A 189 6.25 -0.44 -22.72
N GLY A 190 5.30 -0.51 -21.77
CA GLY A 190 4.47 -1.67 -21.50
C GLY A 190 5.16 -2.76 -20.68
N LYS A 191 6.34 -2.51 -20.12
CA LYS A 191 7.08 -3.43 -19.25
C LYS A 191 7.54 -2.71 -17.96
N LEU A 192 8.06 -3.47 -17.00
CA LEU A 192 8.66 -2.92 -15.79
C LEU A 192 10.17 -3.13 -15.78
N SER A 193 10.92 -2.05 -15.75
CA SER A 193 12.35 -2.06 -15.47
C SER A 193 12.65 -2.25 -13.98
N VAL A 194 13.91 -2.55 -13.64
CA VAL A 194 14.40 -2.59 -12.25
C VAL A 194 14.11 -1.27 -11.51
N ALA A 195 14.22 -0.12 -12.19
CA ALA A 195 14.00 1.18 -11.58
C ALA A 195 12.52 1.40 -11.18
N GLU A 196 11.60 0.94 -12.02
CA GLU A 196 10.16 1.04 -11.80
C GLU A 196 9.67 0.11 -10.70
N ILE A 197 10.20 -1.13 -10.67
CA ILE A 197 9.94 -2.06 -9.57
C ILE A 197 10.49 -1.49 -8.25
N ALA A 198 11.71 -0.95 -8.26
CA ALA A 198 12.30 -0.34 -7.07
C ALA A 198 11.48 0.87 -6.57
N ARG A 199 10.91 1.67 -7.49
CA ARG A 199 9.98 2.77 -7.15
C ARG A 199 8.72 2.26 -6.47
N LEU A 200 8.11 1.16 -6.95
CA LEU A 200 6.96 0.56 -6.27
C LEU A 200 7.31 0.11 -4.84
N VAL A 201 8.45 -0.54 -4.67
CA VAL A 201 8.92 -1.00 -3.35
C VAL A 201 9.15 0.18 -2.40
N ARG A 202 9.79 1.26 -2.86
CA ARG A 202 9.98 2.47 -2.05
C ARG A 202 8.64 3.10 -1.64
N GLY A 203 7.71 3.22 -2.60
CA GLY A 203 6.36 3.74 -2.34
C GLY A 203 5.58 2.90 -1.33
N ALA A 204 5.63 1.58 -1.44
CA ALA A 204 5.02 0.66 -0.49
C ALA A 204 5.65 0.76 0.91
N THR A 205 6.98 0.89 0.97
CA THR A 205 7.70 1.04 2.25
C THR A 205 7.35 2.35 2.94
N TRP A 206 7.26 3.45 2.18
CA TRP A 206 6.79 4.74 2.69
C TRP A 206 5.37 4.64 3.25
N LEU A 207 4.47 3.93 2.56
CA LEU A 207 3.09 3.72 2.99
C LEU A 207 3.02 3.01 4.35
N LEU A 208 3.84 1.96 4.53
CA LEU A 208 3.94 1.23 5.80
C LEU A 208 4.44 2.16 6.92
N ALA A 209 5.48 2.95 6.66
CA ALA A 209 5.98 3.92 7.65
C ALA A 209 4.91 4.96 8.04
N ALA A 210 4.14 5.46 7.08
CA ALA A 210 3.04 6.40 7.34
C ALA A 210 1.88 5.75 8.11
N ALA A 211 1.62 4.45 7.89
CA ALA A 211 0.62 3.67 8.62
C ALA A 211 1.04 3.39 10.08
N ASP A 212 2.33 3.22 10.32
CA ASP A 212 2.92 2.98 11.65
C ASP A 212 3.19 4.28 12.42
N GLU A 213 2.67 5.41 11.94
CA GLU A 213 2.84 6.74 12.53
C GLU A 213 4.31 7.11 12.77
N ALA A 214 5.18 6.78 11.81
CA ALA A 214 6.62 7.03 11.92
C ALA A 214 6.94 8.53 11.99
N THR A 215 7.95 8.89 12.79
CA THR A 215 8.50 10.26 12.83
C THR A 215 9.18 10.62 11.52
N PRO A 216 9.44 11.91 11.22
CA PRO A 216 10.08 12.32 9.97
C PRO A 216 11.46 11.68 9.79
N GLU A 217 12.23 11.52 10.88
CA GLU A 217 13.54 10.86 10.87
C GLU A 217 13.41 9.36 10.57
N ALA A 218 12.39 8.70 11.15
CA ALA A 218 12.12 7.29 10.87
C ALA A 218 11.67 7.11 9.42
N VAL A 219 10.78 7.97 8.90
CA VAL A 219 10.38 7.96 7.48
C VAL A 219 11.59 8.18 6.58
N LEU A 220 12.49 9.10 6.92
CA LEU A 220 13.72 9.36 6.15
C LEU A 220 14.68 8.16 6.19
N ALA A 221 14.88 7.55 7.36
CA ALA A 221 15.69 6.35 7.50
C ALA A 221 15.11 5.17 6.70
N THR A 222 13.79 5.00 6.76
CA THR A 222 13.05 4.00 5.98
C THR A 222 13.10 4.30 4.48
N ALA A 223 13.05 5.57 4.07
CA ALA A 223 13.21 5.96 2.68
C ALA A 223 14.63 5.65 2.17
N GLY A 224 15.67 5.98 2.94
CA GLY A 224 17.06 5.66 2.63
C GLY A 224 17.31 4.15 2.55
N GLY A 225 16.83 3.38 3.53
CA GLY A 225 16.88 1.91 3.49
C GLY A 225 16.07 1.34 2.34
N GLY A 226 14.90 1.93 2.05
CA GLY A 226 14.04 1.58 0.92
C GLY A 226 14.69 1.84 -0.44
N MET A 227 15.62 2.80 -0.56
CA MET A 227 16.38 3.00 -1.79
C MET A 227 17.27 1.80 -2.12
N LEU A 228 18.09 1.36 -1.17
CA LEU A 228 18.99 0.21 -1.39
C LEU A 228 18.20 -1.10 -1.42
N GLY A 229 17.31 -1.30 -0.45
CA GLY A 229 16.46 -2.48 -0.36
C GLY A 229 15.53 -2.63 -1.57
N GLY A 230 14.95 -1.53 -2.04
CA GLY A 230 14.09 -1.51 -3.22
C GLY A 230 14.82 -1.93 -4.49
N VAL A 231 16.06 -1.46 -4.70
CA VAL A 231 16.88 -1.88 -5.85
C VAL A 231 17.27 -3.36 -5.73
N ALA A 232 17.68 -3.81 -4.55
CA ALA A 232 18.04 -5.22 -4.33
C ALA A 232 16.85 -6.15 -4.62
N LEU A 233 15.67 -5.84 -4.07
CA LEU A 233 14.45 -6.60 -4.31
C LEU A 233 14.03 -6.56 -5.79
N ALA A 234 14.11 -5.40 -6.43
CA ALA A 234 13.80 -5.27 -7.84
C ALA A 234 14.71 -6.13 -8.73
N ARG A 235 16.01 -6.21 -8.42
CA ARG A 235 16.94 -7.09 -9.13
C ARG A 235 16.64 -8.57 -8.90
N LEU A 236 16.36 -8.97 -7.67
CA LEU A 236 15.97 -10.35 -7.35
C LEU A 236 14.69 -10.74 -8.11
N MET A 237 13.70 -9.84 -8.17
CA MET A 237 12.49 -10.07 -8.96
C MET A 237 12.81 -10.20 -10.44
N MET A 238 13.64 -9.31 -10.99
CA MET A 238 14.07 -9.36 -12.40
C MET A 238 14.74 -10.69 -12.72
N GLU A 239 15.76 -11.07 -11.96
CA GLU A 239 16.49 -12.34 -12.14
C GLU A 239 15.59 -13.59 -12.03
N SER A 240 14.47 -13.49 -11.30
CA SER A 240 13.53 -14.60 -11.13
C SER A 240 12.43 -14.68 -12.19
N LEU A 241 12.06 -13.57 -12.83
CA LEU A 241 10.86 -13.47 -13.68
C LEU A 241 11.15 -13.06 -15.12
N ASP A 242 12.32 -12.48 -15.40
CA ASP A 242 12.77 -12.10 -16.75
C ASP A 242 13.18 -13.36 -17.53
N TYR A 243 12.20 -14.03 -18.13
CA TYR A 243 12.41 -15.31 -18.80
C TYR A 243 12.99 -15.13 -20.21
N ASP A 244 12.74 -13.98 -20.84
CA ASP A 244 13.29 -13.66 -22.16
C ASP A 244 14.65 -12.96 -22.11
N GLY A 245 15.06 -12.48 -20.93
CA GLY A 245 16.39 -11.92 -20.65
C GLY A 245 16.55 -10.49 -21.18
N ASP A 246 15.47 -9.75 -21.37
CA ASP A 246 15.50 -8.40 -21.93
C ASP A 246 15.69 -7.29 -20.87
N GLY A 247 15.80 -7.68 -19.60
CA GLY A 247 16.01 -6.78 -18.47
C GLY A 247 14.76 -6.05 -18.01
N LYS A 248 13.56 -6.48 -18.43
CA LYS A 248 12.27 -5.92 -18.05
C LYS A 248 11.24 -7.02 -17.83
N LEU A 249 10.22 -6.72 -17.03
CA LEU A 249 9.11 -7.65 -16.78
C LEU A 249 7.88 -7.25 -17.60
N SER A 250 7.51 -8.09 -18.55
CA SER A 250 6.26 -7.99 -19.30
C SER A 250 5.05 -8.53 -18.52
N ALA A 251 3.84 -8.24 -19.00
CA ALA A 251 2.60 -8.80 -18.44
C ALA A 251 2.61 -10.33 -18.42
N ASN A 252 3.14 -10.95 -19.47
CA ASN A 252 3.19 -12.40 -19.61
C ASN A 252 4.10 -13.03 -18.56
N GLU A 253 5.27 -12.43 -18.31
CA GLU A 253 6.22 -12.91 -17.31
C GLU A 253 5.68 -12.77 -15.89
N LEU A 254 5.01 -11.65 -15.59
CA LEU A 254 4.30 -11.46 -14.31
C LEU A 254 3.15 -12.47 -14.11
N ALA A 255 2.55 -12.97 -15.19
CA ALA A 255 1.44 -13.92 -15.17
C ALA A 255 1.88 -15.39 -15.21
N GLN A 256 3.09 -15.67 -15.68
CA GLN A 256 3.52 -16.99 -16.14
C GLN A 256 3.35 -18.07 -15.05
N ASP A 257 3.78 -17.78 -13.83
CA ASP A 257 3.69 -18.72 -12.70
C ASP A 257 2.29 -18.81 -12.08
N ARG A 258 1.41 -17.82 -12.33
CA ARG A 258 0.06 -17.78 -11.75
C ARG A 258 -0.98 -18.46 -12.63
N VAL A 259 -0.83 -18.36 -13.95
CA VAL A 259 -1.77 -18.92 -14.93
C VAL A 259 -1.29 -20.29 -15.43
N GLY A 260 0.02 -20.55 -15.40
CA GLY A 260 0.63 -21.78 -15.88
C GLY A 260 0.53 -22.97 -14.93
N PHE A 261 0.53 -22.76 -13.62
CA PHE A 261 0.58 -23.86 -12.63
C PHE A 261 -0.62 -24.81 -12.72
N GLY A 262 -1.81 -24.29 -13.09
CA GLY A 262 -3.02 -25.09 -13.29
C GLY A 262 -3.03 -25.95 -14.57
N ARG A 263 -2.10 -25.71 -15.50
CA ARG A 263 -1.95 -26.53 -16.73
C ARG A 263 -1.00 -27.71 -16.53
N ALA A 264 -0.20 -27.70 -15.47
CA ALA A 264 0.63 -28.83 -15.10
C ALA A 264 -0.27 -29.94 -14.52
N THR A 265 -0.70 -30.89 -15.35
CA THR A 265 -1.54 -32.03 -14.92
C THR A 265 -0.75 -33.10 -14.15
N GLY A 266 0.52 -32.86 -13.88
CA GLY A 266 1.45 -33.88 -13.42
C GLY A 266 1.78 -34.91 -14.51
N ASN A 267 2.87 -35.64 -14.32
CA ASN A 267 3.22 -36.80 -15.14
C ASN A 267 2.90 -38.06 -14.32
N PRO A 268 2.12 -39.05 -14.84
CA PRO A 268 1.82 -40.28 -14.10
C PRO A 268 3.06 -41.13 -13.78
N ALA A 269 4.18 -40.90 -14.47
CA ALA A 269 5.48 -41.52 -14.17
C ALA A 269 6.32 -40.73 -13.14
N GLY A 270 5.84 -39.58 -12.66
CA GLY A 270 6.50 -38.78 -11.65
C GLY A 270 6.61 -39.55 -10.33
N ARG A 271 7.80 -39.56 -9.74
CA ARG A 271 8.04 -40.12 -8.40
C ARG A 271 8.12 -38.98 -7.39
N PRO A 272 7.54 -39.12 -6.18
CA PRO A 272 7.75 -38.14 -5.13
C PRO A 272 9.23 -37.95 -4.89
N LEU A 273 9.70 -36.70 -4.96
CA LEU A 273 11.06 -36.38 -4.51
C LEU A 273 11.13 -36.63 -3.00
N ARG A 274 12.24 -37.21 -2.55
CA ARG A 274 12.57 -37.34 -1.13
C ARG A 274 12.86 -35.94 -0.58
N MET A 275 11.88 -35.39 0.15
CA MET A 275 11.90 -34.01 0.64
C MET A 275 12.83 -33.83 1.86
N GLU A 276 13.42 -34.91 2.37
CA GLU A 276 14.26 -34.86 3.58
C GLU A 276 15.46 -33.89 3.40
N GLY A 277 16.08 -33.83 2.21
CA GLY A 277 17.18 -32.89 1.94
C GLY A 277 16.75 -31.44 1.66
N LEU A 278 15.50 -31.21 1.28
CA LEU A 278 15.00 -29.86 0.98
C LEU A 278 14.80 -29.06 2.27
N GLN A 279 14.34 -29.71 3.35
CA GLN A 279 14.15 -29.06 4.65
C GLN A 279 15.48 -28.60 5.26
N GLU A 280 16.54 -29.40 5.12
CA GLU A 280 17.89 -29.04 5.54
C GLU A 280 18.44 -27.85 4.73
N GLY A 281 18.21 -27.82 3.41
CA GLY A 281 18.59 -26.69 2.56
C GLY A 281 17.87 -25.39 2.93
N VAL A 282 16.57 -25.45 3.21
CA VAL A 282 15.79 -24.27 3.65
C VAL A 282 16.25 -23.77 5.02
N ALA A 283 16.58 -24.68 5.95
CA ALA A 283 17.11 -24.31 7.26
C ALA A 283 18.49 -23.62 7.15
N LEU A 284 19.37 -24.12 6.27
CA LEU A 284 20.66 -23.51 6.01
C LEU A 284 20.50 -22.09 5.42
N LEU A 285 19.62 -21.94 4.42
CA LEU A 285 19.35 -20.65 3.79
C LEU A 285 18.81 -19.62 4.80
N ARG A 286 17.88 -20.05 5.67
CA ARG A 286 17.37 -19.21 6.76
C ARG A 286 18.49 -18.79 7.72
N GLY A 287 19.37 -19.71 8.11
CA GLY A 287 20.50 -19.40 8.98
C GLY A 287 21.48 -18.39 8.37
N VAL A 288 21.75 -18.50 7.07
CA VAL A 288 22.58 -17.51 6.35
C VAL A 288 21.91 -16.14 6.31
N MET A 289 20.61 -16.09 6.01
CA MET A 289 19.86 -14.83 6.02
C MET A 289 19.84 -14.18 7.40
N GLU A 290 19.56 -14.95 8.45
CA GLU A 290 19.54 -14.45 9.82
C GLU A 290 20.93 -13.97 10.27
N GLY A 291 22.00 -14.67 9.91
CA GLY A 291 23.38 -14.24 10.19
C GLY A 291 23.75 -12.93 9.50
N LEU A 292 23.42 -12.78 8.21
CA LEU A 292 23.66 -11.54 7.46
C LEU A 292 22.84 -10.35 7.98
N LEU A 293 21.72 -10.60 8.66
CA LEU A 293 20.82 -9.56 9.16
C LEU A 293 21.09 -9.15 10.61
N LEU A 294 21.83 -9.96 11.39
CA LEU A 294 22.06 -9.74 12.82
C LEU A 294 23.47 -9.26 13.16
N ASP A 295 24.42 -9.28 12.21
CA ASP A 295 25.81 -8.85 12.42
C ASP A 295 26.06 -7.35 12.12
N HIS A 296 25.02 -6.51 12.10
CA HIS A 296 25.09 -5.05 11.92
C HIS A 296 24.23 -4.32 12.96
#